data_AF-A0A8T4LP52-F1
#
_entry.id   AF-A0A8T4LP52-F1
#
_cell.length_a   1.000
_cell.length_b   1.000
_cell.length_c   1.000
_cell.angle_alpha   90.00
_cell.angle_beta   90.00
_cell.angle_gamma   90.00
#
_symmetry.space_group_name_H-M   'P 1'
#
loop_
_entity.id
_entity.type
_entity.pdbx_description
1 polymer ?
#
loop_
_entity_poly.entity_id
_entity_poly.type
_entity_poly.pdbx_seq_one_letter_code
_entity_poly.pdbx_strand_id
1 'polypeptide(L)'
;MIKIPQGLTAKLEGSVLSVKGPKGEVTYTFPKSVKLVHEGDTLSASGPLNLQNTSLAHMRNMVKGASEGYSHKLKIIFAHFPMSLEIKGPKLIIKNFLGEKQPRNAKIVGSTKIEVKGQEVTVSGCSKEHVGQTIANIRSATKIVGRDSRVFQDGIYPISE
;
A
#
# COMPACT_ATOMS: atom_id res chain seq x y z
N MET A 1 15.42 -16.33 -8.52
CA MET A 1 14.39 -17.36 -8.29
C MET A 1 13.71 -17.11 -6.94
N ILE A 2 12.42 -17.42 -6.83
CA ILE A 2 11.60 -17.25 -5.62
C ILE A 2 10.78 -18.53 -5.47
N LYS A 3 10.87 -19.17 -4.31
CA LYS A 3 10.05 -20.34 -3.99
C LYS A 3 8.68 -19.88 -3.49
N ILE A 4 7.63 -20.54 -3.96
CA ILE A 4 6.27 -20.34 -3.50
C ILE A 4 6.08 -21.19 -2.23
N PRO A 5 5.70 -20.60 -1.08
CA PRO A 5 5.38 -21.35 0.12
C PRO A 5 4.15 -22.25 -0.07
N GLN A 6 4.09 -23.37 0.66
CA GLN A 6 2.92 -24.26 0.63
C GLN A 6 1.63 -23.50 0.98
N GLY A 7 0.58 -23.70 0.19
CA GLY A 7 -0.72 -23.04 0.36
C GLY A 7 -0.93 -21.76 -0.46
N LEU A 8 0.06 -21.34 -1.26
CA LEU A 8 -0.11 -20.28 -2.26
C LEU A 8 -0.21 -20.85 -3.67
N THR A 9 -1.09 -20.27 -4.49
CA THR A 9 -1.23 -20.64 -5.90
C THR A 9 -0.83 -19.45 -6.77
N ALA A 10 0.20 -19.63 -7.59
CA ALA A 10 0.58 -18.67 -8.61
C ALA A 10 0.05 -19.12 -9.98
N LYS A 11 -0.54 -18.18 -10.72
CA LYS A 11 -0.95 -18.35 -12.11
C LYS A 11 -0.21 -17.33 -12.96
N LEU A 12 0.41 -17.78 -14.04
CA LEU A 12 1.11 -16.94 -14.99
C LEU A 12 0.39 -17.01 -16.34
N GLU A 13 -0.17 -15.89 -16.78
CA GLU A 13 -0.86 -15.74 -18.06
C GLU A 13 -0.13 -14.69 -18.91
N GLY A 14 0.79 -15.16 -19.75
CA GLY A 14 1.65 -14.30 -20.58
C GLY A 14 2.57 -13.41 -19.73
N SER A 15 2.21 -12.14 -19.59
CA SER A 15 2.94 -11.16 -18.75
C SER A 15 2.23 -10.81 -17.44
N VAL A 16 1.07 -11.42 -17.17
CA VAL A 16 0.30 -11.19 -15.96
C VAL A 16 0.57 -12.33 -14.98
N LEU A 17 0.98 -11.98 -13.76
CA LEU A 17 1.11 -12.91 -12.65
C LEU A 17 0.01 -12.65 -11.64
N SER A 18 -0.68 -13.71 -11.24
CA SER A 18 -1.71 -13.69 -10.22
C SER A 18 -1.32 -14.64 -9.10
N VAL A 19 -1.16 -14.12 -7.88
CA VAL A 19 -0.81 -14.91 -6.70
C VAL A 19 -1.99 -14.90 -5.74
N LYS A 20 -2.51 -16.09 -5.43
CA LYS A 20 -3.58 -16.32 -4.45
C LYS A 20 -3.00 -16.91 -3.17
N GLY A 21 -3.43 -16.37 -2.04
CA GLY A 21 -3.08 -16.87 -0.72
C GLY A 21 -4.16 -16.57 0.31
N PRO A 22 -3.92 -16.93 1.59
CA PRO A 22 -4.90 -16.79 2.67
C PRO A 22 -5.33 -15.33 2.92
N LYS A 23 -4.48 -14.34 2.63
CA LYS A 23 -4.79 -12.92 2.85
C LYS A 23 -5.45 -12.25 1.64
N GLY A 24 -5.55 -12.95 0.52
CA GLY A 24 -6.22 -12.46 -0.69
C GLY A 24 -5.47 -12.80 -1.98
N GLU A 25 -5.90 -12.16 -3.05
CA GLU A 25 -5.31 -12.28 -4.39
C GLU A 25 -4.57 -10.98 -4.75
N VAL A 26 -3.39 -11.12 -5.33
CA VAL A 26 -2.58 -10.02 -5.86
C VAL A 26 -2.29 -10.31 -7.33
N THR A 27 -2.72 -9.42 -8.21
CA THR A 27 -2.45 -9.48 -9.64
C THR A 27 -1.49 -8.36 -10.03
N TYR A 28 -0.50 -8.67 -10.86
CA TYR A 28 0.46 -7.70 -11.35
C TYR A 28 0.84 -7.99 -12.80
N THR A 29 0.91 -6.93 -13.61
CA THR A 29 1.32 -7.02 -15.01
C THR A 29 2.78 -6.60 -15.14
N PHE A 30 3.63 -7.53 -15.56
CA PHE A 30 5.04 -7.28 -15.77
C PHE A 30 5.30 -6.73 -17.19
N PRO A 31 6.38 -5.96 -17.39
CA PRO A 31 6.77 -5.50 -18.71
C PRO A 31 7.19 -6.67 -19.61
N LYS A 32 6.80 -6.62 -20.89
CA LYS A 32 7.11 -7.66 -21.90
C LYS A 32 8.60 -7.92 -22.10
N SER A 33 9.46 -6.98 -21.69
CA SER A 33 10.92 -7.08 -21.75
C SER A 33 11.51 -8.10 -20.75
N VAL A 34 10.71 -8.59 -19.80
CA VAL A 34 11.11 -9.60 -18.83
C VAL A 34 10.36 -10.90 -19.12
N LYS A 35 11.11 -11.98 -19.33
CA LYS A 35 10.55 -13.33 -19.44
C LYS A 35 10.30 -13.87 -18.04
N LEU A 36 9.06 -14.26 -17.79
CA LEU A 36 8.61 -14.89 -16.57
C LEU A 36 8.54 -16.40 -16.79
N VAL A 37 9.12 -17.17 -15.88
CA VAL A 37 9.07 -18.63 -15.92
C VAL A 37 8.51 -19.12 -14.59
N HIS A 38 7.49 -19.99 -14.69
CA HIS A 38 6.86 -20.66 -13.57
C HIS A 38 7.09 -22.17 -13.74
N GLU A 39 8.01 -22.72 -12.96
CA GLU A 39 8.36 -24.15 -12.96
C GLU A 39 8.01 -24.74 -11.60
N GLY A 40 6.91 -25.51 -11.54
CA GLY A 40 6.41 -26.12 -10.31
C GLY A 40 6.16 -25.06 -9.22
N ASP A 41 6.93 -25.15 -8.14
CA ASP A 41 6.86 -24.24 -6.99
C ASP A 41 7.83 -23.05 -7.08
N THR A 42 8.48 -22.82 -8.23
CA THR A 42 9.49 -21.77 -8.38
C THR A 42 9.10 -20.74 -9.45
N LEU A 43 9.16 -19.46 -9.06
CA LEU A 43 9.05 -18.31 -9.96
C LEU A 43 10.45 -17.77 -10.28
N SER A 44 10.73 -17.57 -11.56
CA SER A 44 11.95 -16.90 -12.00
C SER A 44 11.65 -15.83 -13.05
N ALA A 45 12.51 -14.81 -13.06
CA ALA A 45 12.49 -13.72 -14.03
C ALA A 45 13.83 -13.73 -14.76
N SER A 46 13.81 -13.53 -16.07
CA SER A 46 14.99 -13.40 -16.92
C SER A 46 14.83 -12.20 -17.86
N GLY A 47 15.87 -11.38 -17.99
CA GLY A 47 15.85 -10.13 -18.75
C GLY A 47 17.05 -9.25 -18.41
N PRO A 48 17.06 -7.96 -18.81
CA PRO A 48 18.09 -7.01 -18.40
C PRO A 48 18.18 -6.94 -16.87
N LEU A 49 19.41 -6.97 -16.32
CA LEU A 49 19.66 -7.16 -14.88
C LEU A 49 18.83 -6.23 -13.97
N ASN A 50 18.68 -4.96 -14.34
CA ASN A 50 17.89 -3.99 -13.60
C ASN A 50 16.40 -4.37 -13.52
N LEU A 51 15.81 -4.70 -14.67
CA LEU A 51 14.41 -5.09 -14.77
C LEU A 51 14.16 -6.45 -14.11
N GLN A 52 15.12 -7.36 -14.22
CA GLN A 52 15.07 -8.67 -13.56
C GLN A 52 14.99 -8.52 -12.04
N ASN A 53 15.86 -7.72 -11.43
CA ASN A 53 15.90 -7.51 -9.99
C ASN A 53 14.62 -6.87 -9.45
N THR A 54 14.10 -5.85 -10.16
CA THR A 54 12.81 -5.23 -9.81
C THR A 54 11.68 -6.24 -9.92
N SER A 55 11.66 -7.05 -10.99
CA SER A 55 10.60 -8.06 -11.18
C SER A 55 10.62 -9.13 -10.10
N LEU A 56 11.80 -9.59 -9.69
CA LEU A 56 11.97 -10.49 -8.56
C LEU A 56 11.50 -9.82 -7.25
N ALA A 57 11.77 -8.54 -7.04
CA ALA A 57 11.29 -7.83 -5.86
C ALA A 57 9.75 -7.76 -5.82
N HIS A 58 9.08 -7.45 -6.94
CA HIS A 58 7.62 -7.47 -7.02
C HIS A 58 7.06 -8.86 -6.72
N MET A 59 7.61 -9.92 -7.32
CA MET A 59 7.18 -11.29 -7.04
C MET A 59 7.32 -11.65 -5.56
N ARG A 60 8.45 -11.32 -4.92
CA ARG A 60 8.62 -11.57 -3.47
C ARG A 60 7.57 -10.83 -2.66
N ASN A 61 7.28 -9.58 -3.02
CA ASN A 61 6.27 -8.79 -2.34
C ASN A 61 4.85 -9.35 -2.54
N MET A 62 4.54 -9.86 -3.74
CA MET A 62 3.25 -10.51 -4.01
C MET A 62 3.08 -11.78 -3.17
N VAL A 63 4.09 -12.64 -3.13
CA VAL A 63 4.07 -13.87 -2.33
C VAL A 63 3.93 -13.56 -0.83
N LYS A 64 4.75 -12.62 -0.33
CA LYS A 64 4.67 -12.18 1.07
C LYS A 64 3.30 -11.57 1.40
N GLY A 65 2.79 -10.72 0.52
CA GLY A 65 1.52 -10.04 0.68
C GLY A 65 0.30 -10.96 0.64
N ALA A 66 0.31 -11.99 -0.20
CA ALA A 66 -0.74 -12.99 -0.25
C ALA A 66 -0.70 -13.95 0.96
N SER A 67 0.49 -14.15 1.56
CA SER A 67 0.70 -15.01 2.74
C SER A 67 0.44 -14.28 4.07
N GLU A 68 1.24 -13.26 4.38
CA GLU A 68 1.22 -12.54 5.66
C GLU A 68 0.36 -11.27 5.59
N GLY A 69 0.34 -10.63 4.43
CA GLY A 69 -0.23 -9.30 4.25
C GLY A 69 0.74 -8.19 4.65
N TYR A 70 0.35 -6.96 4.34
CA TYR A 70 1.05 -5.74 4.73
C TYR A 70 0.18 -4.95 5.68
N SER A 71 0.78 -4.45 6.76
CA SER A 71 0.13 -3.57 7.72
C SER A 71 1.11 -2.46 8.08
N HIS A 72 0.61 -1.22 8.08
CA HIS A 72 1.37 -0.05 8.52
C HIS A 72 0.52 0.77 9.47
N LYS A 73 1.11 1.16 10.59
CA LYS A 73 0.50 2.09 11.55
C LYS A 73 0.89 3.52 11.20
N LEU A 74 -0.06 4.43 11.33
CA LEU A 74 0.11 5.87 11.18
C LEU A 74 -0.42 6.55 12.43
N LYS A 75 0.19 7.68 12.78
CA LYS A 75 -0.24 8.55 13.88
C LYS A 75 -0.85 9.82 13.33
N ILE A 76 -1.98 10.20 13.91
CA ILE A 76 -2.60 11.50 13.72
C ILE A 76 -1.92 12.45 14.71
N ILE A 77 -1.30 13.50 14.20
CA ILE A 77 -0.62 14.53 14.99
C ILE A 77 -1.36 15.85 14.75
N PHE A 78 -1.84 16.48 15.81
CA PHE A 78 -2.43 17.82 15.75
C PHE A 78 -2.04 18.62 17.00
N ALA A 79 -1.94 19.94 16.87
CA ALA A 79 -1.60 20.83 17.97
C ALA A 79 -2.85 21.46 18.61
N HIS A 80 -3.68 22.13 17.81
CA HIS A 80 -4.80 22.94 18.32
C HIS A 80 -6.17 22.45 17.86
N PHE A 81 -6.28 21.99 16.61
CA PHE A 81 -7.54 21.56 16.02
C PHE A 81 -7.62 20.03 16.00
N PRO A 82 -8.54 19.40 16.75
CA PRO A 82 -8.68 17.96 16.73
C PRO A 82 -9.15 17.49 15.35
N MET A 83 -8.39 16.61 14.73
CA MET A 83 -8.72 16.03 13.44
C MET A 83 -9.60 14.79 13.61
N SER A 84 -10.55 14.60 12.70
CA SER A 84 -11.38 13.39 12.63
C SER A 84 -11.28 12.74 11.27
N LEU A 85 -11.23 11.41 11.25
CA LEU A 85 -11.15 10.60 10.04
C LEU A 85 -12.40 9.74 9.90
N GLU A 86 -12.98 9.75 8.71
CA GLU A 86 -14.14 8.90 8.38
C GLU A 86 -13.91 8.20 7.05
N ILE A 87 -14.28 6.94 6.98
CA ILE A 87 -14.17 6.14 5.76
C ILE A 87 -15.53 6.17 5.07
N LYS A 88 -15.59 6.69 3.84
CA LYS A 88 -16.79 6.72 3.01
C LYS A 88 -16.53 6.03 1.68
N GLY A 89 -16.91 4.77 1.58
CA GLY A 89 -16.66 3.94 0.41
C GLY A 89 -15.15 3.87 0.09
N PRO A 90 -14.70 4.20 -1.13
CA PRO A 90 -13.29 4.13 -1.53
C PRO A 90 -12.47 5.39 -1.15
N LYS A 91 -12.96 6.22 -0.23
CA LYS A 91 -12.29 7.46 0.17
C LYS A 91 -12.20 7.58 1.69
N LEU A 92 -11.06 8.07 2.16
CA LEU A 92 -10.85 8.52 3.53
C LEU A 92 -11.07 10.03 3.59
N ILE A 93 -12.03 10.46 4.38
CA ILE A 93 -12.41 11.84 4.60
C ILE A 93 -11.70 12.34 5.86
N ILE A 94 -10.98 13.45 5.75
CA ILE A 94 -10.26 14.11 6.83
C ILE A 94 -10.99 15.41 7.13
N LYS A 95 -11.58 15.49 8.34
CA LYS A 95 -12.32 16.66 8.82
C LYS A 95 -11.48 17.47 9.79
N ASN A 96 -11.72 18.78 9.80
CA ASN A 96 -11.13 19.74 10.74
C ASN A 96 -9.59 19.82 10.69
N PHE A 97 -8.99 19.55 9.52
CA PHE A 97 -7.55 19.72 9.31
C PHE A 97 -7.20 21.22 9.43
N LEU A 98 -6.36 21.60 10.41
CA LEU A 98 -6.02 23.01 10.70
C LEU A 98 -7.24 23.95 10.85
N GLY A 99 -8.41 23.43 11.25
CA GLY A 99 -9.64 24.22 11.37
C GLY A 99 -10.34 24.51 10.03
N GLU A 100 -9.98 23.81 8.94
CA GLU A 100 -10.64 23.95 7.65
C GLU A 100 -12.10 23.46 7.69
N LYS A 101 -13.01 24.26 7.12
CA LYS A 101 -14.43 23.91 6.98
C LYS A 101 -14.67 22.84 5.91
N GLN A 102 -13.85 22.83 4.85
CA GLN A 102 -13.98 21.86 3.77
C GLN A 102 -13.18 20.60 4.12
N PRO A 103 -13.79 19.40 4.06
CA PRO A 103 -13.07 18.17 4.34
C PRO A 103 -12.10 17.83 3.20
N ARG A 104 -10.93 17.31 3.56
CA ARG A 104 -9.96 16.78 2.60
C ARG A 104 -10.24 15.30 2.35
N ASN A 105 -9.96 14.83 1.13
CA ASN A 105 -10.25 13.45 0.74
C ASN A 105 -8.97 12.75 0.26
N ALA A 106 -8.70 11.57 0.78
CA ALA A 106 -7.66 10.67 0.29
C ALA A 106 -8.30 9.44 -0.36
N LYS A 107 -7.82 9.05 -1.54
CA LYS A 107 -8.32 7.87 -2.26
C LYS A 107 -7.70 6.60 -1.69
N ILE A 108 -8.53 5.62 -1.38
CA ILE A 108 -8.12 4.26 -0.99
C ILE A 108 -7.92 3.46 -2.27
N VAL A 109 -6.79 2.76 -2.38
CA VAL A 109 -6.43 2.00 -3.58
C VAL A 109 -6.66 0.51 -3.35
N GLY A 110 -7.33 -0.14 -4.31
CA GLY A 110 -7.55 -1.58 -4.32
C GLY A 110 -8.36 -2.08 -3.11
N SER A 111 -7.97 -3.24 -2.60
CA SER A 111 -8.59 -3.95 -1.46
C SER A 111 -8.00 -3.53 -0.10
N THR A 112 -7.37 -2.36 -0.02
CA THR A 112 -6.74 -1.87 1.21
C THR A 112 -7.81 -1.52 2.26
N LYS A 113 -7.64 -2.02 3.47
CA LYS A 113 -8.47 -1.73 4.63
C LYS A 113 -7.80 -0.66 5.48
N ILE A 114 -8.61 0.26 6.01
CA ILE A 114 -8.17 1.29 6.95
C ILE A 114 -8.98 1.11 8.22
N GLU A 115 -8.31 1.06 9.36
CA GLU A 115 -8.92 1.07 10.69
C GLU A 115 -8.44 2.30 11.44
N VAL A 116 -9.36 3.04 12.05
CA VAL A 116 -9.05 4.23 12.84
C VAL A 116 -9.39 3.94 14.29
N LYS A 117 -8.41 4.02 15.19
CA LYS A 117 -8.56 3.82 16.64
C LYS A 117 -7.97 5.02 17.38
N GLY A 118 -8.84 5.97 17.74
CA GLY A 118 -8.42 7.20 18.39
C GLY A 118 -7.45 8.01 17.51
N GLN A 119 -6.20 8.15 17.96
CA GLN A 119 -5.14 8.85 17.23
C GLN A 119 -4.29 7.95 16.33
N GLU A 120 -4.57 6.65 16.30
CA GLU A 120 -3.85 5.67 15.50
C GLU A 120 -4.68 5.23 14.30
N VAL A 121 -4.03 5.12 13.14
CA VAL A 121 -4.63 4.64 11.90
C VAL A 121 -3.82 3.46 11.40
N THR A 122 -4.45 2.32 11.22
CA THR A 122 -3.82 1.11 10.67
C THR A 122 -4.28 0.91 9.24
N VAL A 123 -3.34 0.86 8.30
CA VAL A 123 -3.60 0.58 6.88
C VAL A 123 -3.07 -0.82 6.55
N SER A 124 -3.98 -1.71 6.18
CA SER A 124 -3.70 -3.13 5.97
C SER A 124 -4.15 -3.58 4.57
N GLY A 125 -3.43 -4.50 3.94
CA GLY A 125 -3.82 -5.04 2.64
C GLY A 125 -2.89 -6.15 2.13
N CYS A 126 -3.32 -6.84 1.07
CA CYS A 126 -2.52 -7.90 0.44
C CYS A 126 -1.42 -7.36 -0.48
N SER A 127 -1.63 -6.20 -1.12
CA SER A 127 -0.66 -5.61 -2.06
C SER A 127 0.13 -4.47 -1.40
N LYS A 128 1.46 -4.59 -1.40
CA LYS A 128 2.37 -3.55 -0.91
C LYS A 128 2.18 -2.22 -1.64
N GLU A 129 1.92 -2.28 -2.95
CA GLU A 129 1.74 -1.10 -3.79
C GLU A 129 0.44 -0.36 -3.45
N HIS A 130 -0.66 -1.10 -3.28
CA HIS A 130 -1.95 -0.52 -2.90
C HIS A 130 -1.91 0.10 -1.50
N VAL A 131 -1.30 -0.60 -0.54
CA VAL A 131 -1.11 -0.12 0.83
C VAL A 131 -0.24 1.13 0.84
N GLY A 132 0.93 1.08 0.19
CA GLY A 132 1.86 2.20 0.09
C GLY A 132 1.26 3.42 -0.61
N GLN A 133 0.54 3.22 -1.72
CA GLN A 133 -0.12 4.30 -2.44
C GLN A 133 -1.25 4.93 -1.61
N THR A 134 -2.00 4.13 -0.86
CA THR A 134 -3.04 4.63 0.06
C THR A 134 -2.41 5.52 1.14
N ILE A 135 -1.30 5.09 1.75
CA ILE A 135 -0.53 5.89 2.73
C ILE A 135 -0.03 7.20 2.10
N ALA A 136 0.52 7.12 0.88
CA ALA A 136 1.00 8.30 0.15
C ALA A 136 -0.12 9.30 -0.16
N ASN A 137 -1.32 8.82 -0.51
CA ASN A 137 -2.49 9.65 -0.75
C ASN A 137 -2.94 10.38 0.52
N ILE A 138 -2.91 9.70 1.68
CA ILE A 138 -3.25 10.28 2.98
C ILE A 138 -2.25 11.38 3.36
N ARG A 139 -0.95 11.11 3.19
CA ARG A 139 0.11 12.09 3.45
C ARG A 139 0.00 13.31 2.51
N SER A 140 -0.31 13.07 1.24
CA SER A 140 -0.51 14.14 0.26
C SER A 140 -1.73 14.98 0.58
N ALA A 141 -2.82 14.36 1.04
CA ALA A 141 -4.03 15.07 1.48
C ALA A 141 -3.76 15.95 2.72
N THR A 142 -2.86 15.54 3.60
CA THR A 142 -2.47 16.33 4.80
C THR A 142 -1.25 17.23 4.56
N LYS A 143 -0.83 17.43 3.31
CA LYS A 143 0.25 18.36 2.99
C LYS A 143 -0.21 19.80 3.29
N ILE A 144 0.58 20.49 4.10
CA ILE A 144 0.40 21.90 4.41
C ILE A 144 1.02 22.72 3.27
N VAL A 145 0.27 23.68 2.74
CA VAL A 145 0.71 24.59 1.67
C VAL A 145 0.46 26.01 2.13
N GLY A 146 1.38 26.93 1.82
CA GLY A 146 1.24 28.35 2.15
C GLY A 146 1.48 28.71 3.63
N ARG A 147 2.03 27.79 4.43
CA ARG A 147 2.44 28.02 5.83
C ARG A 147 3.79 27.34 6.11
N ASP A 148 4.50 27.83 7.13
CA ASP A 148 5.77 27.23 7.55
C ASP A 148 5.52 25.87 8.23
N SER A 149 6.03 24.80 7.61
CA SER A 149 5.89 23.43 8.10
C SER A 149 6.66 23.14 9.38
N ARG A 150 7.56 24.03 9.81
CA ARG A 150 8.28 23.89 11.09
C ARG A 150 7.40 24.27 12.27
N VAL A 151 6.47 25.19 12.05
CA VAL A 151 5.50 25.67 13.04
C VAL A 151 4.23 24.83 13.01
N PHE A 152 3.71 24.56 11.80
CA PHE A 152 2.52 23.74 11.61
C PHE A 152 2.93 22.34 11.19
N GLN A 153 2.83 21.40 12.12
CA GLN A 153 3.21 20.00 11.92
C GLN A 153 2.01 19.05 11.85
N ASP A 154 0.79 19.59 11.97
CA ASP A 154 -0.46 18.83 11.95
C ASP A 154 -0.55 17.97 10.68
N GLY A 155 -0.81 16.68 10.86
CA GLY A 155 -0.82 15.73 9.76
C GLY A 155 -0.92 14.28 10.21
N ILE A 156 -0.85 13.38 9.23
CA ILE A 156 -0.91 11.94 9.47
C ILE A 156 0.38 11.32 8.96
N TYR A 157 1.14 10.69 9.86
CA TYR A 157 2.50 10.23 9.58
C TYR A 157 2.63 8.73 9.85
N PRO A 158 3.35 7.98 8.99
CA PRO A 158 3.67 6.59 9.27
C PRO A 158 4.56 6.50 10.51
N ILE A 159 4.23 5.57 11.40
CA ILE A 159 5.06 5.19 12.54
C ILE A 159 5.93 4.04 12.08
N SER A 160 7.25 4.18 12.22
CA SER A 160 8.14 3.02 12.08
C SER A 160 8.17 2.32 13.43
N GLU A 161 7.70 1.07 13.48
CA GLU A 161 8.05 0.13 14.54
C GLU A 161 9.39 -0.54 14.19
#